data_AF-A0A940TIE6-F1
#
_entry.id   AF-A0A940TIE6-F1
#
_cell.length_a   1.000
_cell.length_b   1.000
_cell.length_c   1.000
_cell.angle_alpha   90.00
_cell.angle_beta   90.00
_cell.angle_gamma   90.00
#
_symmetry.space_group_name_H-M   'P 1'
#
loop_
_entity.id
_entity.type
_entity.pdbx_description
1 polymer ?
#
loop_
_entity_poly.entity_id
_entity_poly.type
_entity_poly.pdbx_seq_one_letter_code
_entity_poly.pdbx_strand_id
1 'polypeptide(L)'
;MRDFFQITNTKLLIILGLSVLWIIAGTVLYALVGVNHGPDGGLDSIADAIVYVFFWRIMIYGIPLLVSGVTLFLWLFQKHRKAFVWIIAAVIVGIAALIVYDRCLKKHVNTPERVAGHIDTYEEWGKEQARYGTEEKYTESDRICEYVQDVIYYAVSEYHSMNDEDDLVRRTEYVNAALEAHYRELPHVESWEYIPDVRNLIPSRGEGDDKFLLNHSELCAVADHYGKKLRTDHWYDRYQFNSSAIAEWYSWLPMCAVIYDDGTMDIVIATG
;
A
#
# COMPACT_ATOMS: atom_id res chain seq x y z
N MET A 1 -31.19 37.10 -3.88
CA MET A 1 -31.23 35.64 -4.12
C MET A 1 -32.08 35.22 -5.33
N ARG A 2 -33.10 35.99 -5.76
CA ARG A 2 -33.95 35.65 -6.92
C ARG A 2 -33.26 35.78 -8.28
N ASP A 3 -32.28 36.69 -8.40
CA ASP A 3 -31.67 37.03 -9.70
C ASP A 3 -30.52 36.09 -10.10
N PHE A 4 -29.93 35.36 -9.15
CA PHE A 4 -28.84 34.42 -9.43
C PHE A 4 -29.30 33.18 -10.23
N PHE A 5 -30.59 32.86 -10.16
CA PHE A 5 -31.19 31.71 -10.86
C PHE A 5 -31.78 32.06 -12.25
N GLN A 6 -31.68 33.33 -12.70
CA GLN A 6 -32.22 33.77 -14.00
C GLN A 6 -31.17 33.85 -15.12
N ILE A 7 -30.08 33.08 -15.03
CA ILE A 7 -29.16 32.91 -16.16
C ILE A 7 -29.89 32.09 -17.23
N THR A 8 -29.92 32.58 -18.48
CA THR A 8 -30.57 31.89 -19.59
C THR A 8 -29.77 30.64 -20.02
N ASN A 9 -30.47 29.59 -20.46
CA ASN A 9 -29.85 28.31 -20.88
C ASN A 9 -28.68 28.48 -21.86
N THR A 10 -28.79 29.43 -22.79
CA THR A 10 -27.71 29.75 -23.75
C THR A 10 -26.47 30.30 -23.06
N LYS A 11 -26.61 31.14 -22.04
CA LYS A 11 -25.49 31.67 -21.26
C LYS A 11 -24.80 30.58 -20.43
N LEU A 12 -25.56 29.65 -19.84
CA LEU A 12 -25.00 28.51 -19.13
C LEU A 12 -24.17 27.60 -20.05
N LEU A 13 -24.67 27.30 -21.26
CA LEU A 13 -23.91 26.50 -22.23
C LEU A 13 -22.64 27.21 -22.71
N ILE A 14 -22.68 28.54 -22.87
CA ILE A 14 -21.49 29.34 -23.21
C ILE A 14 -20.46 29.28 -22.06
N ILE A 15 -20.88 29.41 -20.80
CA ILE A 15 -19.98 29.31 -19.64
C ILE A 15 -19.36 27.90 -19.54
N LEU A 16 -20.15 26.85 -19.80
CA LEU A 16 -19.65 25.47 -19.85
C LEU A 16 -18.62 25.29 -20.98
N GLY A 17 -18.90 25.81 -22.18
CA GLY A 17 -17.97 25.76 -23.30
C GLY A 17 -16.66 26.50 -23.01
N LEU A 18 -16.73 27.68 -22.40
CA LEU A 18 -15.56 28.47 -22.03
C LEU A 18 -14.71 27.80 -20.94
N SER A 19 -15.33 27.13 -19.97
CA SER A 19 -14.62 26.40 -18.92
C SER A 19 -13.92 25.14 -19.46
N VAL A 20 -14.54 24.42 -20.40
CA VAL A 20 -13.87 23.32 -21.12
C VAL A 20 -12.70 23.83 -21.95
N LEU A 21 -12.88 24.92 -22.70
CA LEU A 21 -11.79 25.53 -23.49
C LEU A 21 -10.64 26.01 -22.60
N TRP A 22 -10.93 26.52 -21.40
CA TRP A 22 -9.92 26.90 -20.42
C TRP A 22 -9.10 25.68 -19.96
N ILE A 23 -9.74 24.55 -19.64
CA ILE A 23 -9.02 23.32 -19.27
C ILE A 23 -8.09 22.86 -20.40
N ILE A 24 -8.57 22.87 -21.66
CA ILE A 24 -7.78 22.49 -22.82
C ILE A 24 -6.57 23.42 -22.99
N ALA A 25 -6.80 24.74 -22.96
CA ALA A 25 -5.72 25.73 -23.09
C ALA A 25 -4.69 25.63 -21.97
N GLY A 26 -5.15 25.42 -20.73
CA GLY A 26 -4.27 25.23 -19.58
C GLY A 26 -3.46 23.94 -19.65
N THR A 27 -4.03 22.85 -20.18
CA THR A 27 -3.32 21.58 -20.42
C THR A 27 -2.23 21.73 -21.48
N VAL A 28 -2.50 22.46 -22.56
CA VAL A 28 -1.50 22.75 -23.61
C VAL A 28 -0.38 23.64 -23.08
N LEU A 29 -0.71 24.71 -22.32
CA LEU A 29 0.29 25.57 -21.69
C LEU A 29 1.16 24.80 -20.69
N TYR A 30 0.55 23.91 -19.91
CA TYR A 30 1.27 23.02 -19.01
C TYR A 30 2.27 22.13 -19.76
N ALA A 31 1.84 21.50 -20.85
CA ALA A 31 2.72 20.64 -21.65
C ALA A 31 3.89 21.41 -22.30
N LEU A 32 3.70 22.70 -22.63
CA LEU A 32 4.72 23.52 -23.29
C LEU A 32 5.70 24.21 -22.31
N VAL A 33 5.24 24.59 -21.11
CA VAL A 33 6.02 25.44 -20.18
C VAL A 33 6.21 24.77 -18.81
N GLY A 34 5.18 24.08 -18.31
CA GLY A 34 5.15 23.51 -16.96
C GLY A 34 6.06 22.30 -16.76
N VAL A 35 6.27 21.49 -17.82
CA VAL A 35 7.13 20.29 -17.75
C VAL A 35 8.58 20.63 -17.37
N ASN A 36 9.06 21.81 -17.76
CA ASN A 36 10.44 22.25 -17.48
C ASN A 36 10.61 22.94 -16.10
N HIS A 37 9.52 23.10 -15.34
CA HIS A 37 9.51 23.76 -14.03
C HIS A 37 8.86 22.86 -12.96
N GLY A 38 8.91 21.54 -13.16
CA GLY A 38 8.52 20.57 -12.14
C GLY A 38 9.53 20.58 -10.98
N PRO A 39 9.12 20.22 -9.76
CA PRO A 39 10.00 20.27 -8.60
C PRO A 39 11.13 19.23 -8.73
N ASP A 40 12.33 19.71 -9.02
CA ASP A 40 13.58 18.96 -8.84
C ASP A 40 13.95 19.04 -7.34
N GLY A 41 14.19 17.89 -6.70
CA GLY A 41 14.22 17.79 -5.22
C GLY A 41 15.19 18.74 -4.50
N GLY A 42 14.81 19.20 -3.29
CA GLY A 42 15.57 20.13 -2.45
C GLY A 42 14.68 20.99 -1.54
N LEU A 43 15.25 21.82 -0.66
CA LEU A 43 14.46 22.71 0.23
C LEU A 43 13.79 23.87 -0.53
N ASP A 44 14.42 24.37 -1.60
CA ASP A 44 13.83 25.34 -2.55
C ASP A 44 12.69 24.71 -3.38
N SER A 45 12.70 23.38 -3.52
CA SER A 45 11.67 22.57 -4.21
C SER A 45 10.29 22.67 -3.55
N ILE A 46 10.23 22.99 -2.25
CA ILE A 46 8.95 23.10 -1.53
C ILE A 46 8.18 24.35 -1.98
N ALA A 47 8.87 25.47 -2.19
CA ALA A 47 8.23 26.70 -2.68
C ALA A 47 7.74 26.53 -4.12
N ASP A 48 8.54 25.91 -4.99
CA ASP A 48 8.15 25.61 -6.36
C ASP A 48 7.04 24.55 -6.42
N ALA A 49 7.03 23.56 -5.53
CA ALA A 49 5.92 22.61 -5.40
C ALA A 49 4.61 23.28 -4.93
N ILE A 50 4.69 24.25 -4.01
CA ILE A 50 3.51 25.03 -3.57
C ILE A 50 2.99 25.90 -4.71
N VAL A 51 3.86 26.63 -5.41
CA VAL A 51 3.49 27.42 -6.59
C VAL A 51 2.91 26.52 -7.67
N TYR A 52 3.49 25.34 -7.87
CA TYR A 52 3.02 24.35 -8.83
C TYR A 52 1.61 23.85 -8.50
N VAL A 53 1.37 23.41 -7.27
CA VAL A 53 0.04 22.95 -6.82
C VAL A 53 -0.96 24.11 -6.86
N PHE A 54 -0.57 25.31 -6.44
CA PHE A 54 -1.48 26.45 -6.35
C PHE A 54 -1.83 27.02 -7.73
N PHE A 55 -0.85 27.31 -8.59
CA PHE A 55 -1.10 27.85 -9.93
C PHE A 55 -1.58 26.78 -10.90
N TRP A 56 -0.97 25.60 -10.96
CA TRP A 56 -1.32 24.63 -12.00
C TRP A 56 -2.52 23.77 -11.58
N ARG A 57 -2.54 23.18 -10.38
CA ARG A 57 -3.68 22.33 -9.99
C ARG A 57 -4.94 23.12 -9.67
N ILE A 58 -4.85 24.20 -8.89
CA ILE A 58 -6.06 24.92 -8.46
C ILE A 58 -6.59 25.87 -9.56
N MET A 59 -5.74 26.67 -10.21
CA MET A 59 -6.24 27.67 -11.16
C MET A 59 -6.61 27.10 -12.54
N ILE A 60 -5.91 26.07 -13.03
CA ILE A 60 -6.20 25.49 -14.36
C ILE A 60 -7.23 24.36 -14.27
N TYR A 61 -7.18 23.54 -13.22
CA TYR A 61 -8.11 22.43 -13.07
C TYR A 61 -9.21 22.74 -12.05
N GLY A 62 -8.85 23.20 -10.85
CA GLY A 62 -9.80 23.41 -9.74
C GLY A 62 -10.93 24.40 -10.07
N ILE A 63 -10.61 25.64 -10.41
CA ILE A 63 -11.63 26.68 -10.70
C ILE A 63 -12.48 26.30 -11.93
N PRO A 64 -11.91 25.89 -13.07
CA PRO A 64 -12.71 25.54 -14.24
C PRO A 64 -13.57 24.29 -14.04
N LEU A 65 -13.10 23.28 -13.28
CA LEU A 65 -13.91 22.12 -12.92
C LEU A 65 -15.09 22.51 -12.02
N LEU A 66 -14.85 23.35 -11.01
CA LEU A 66 -15.93 23.86 -10.13
C LEU A 66 -16.96 24.66 -10.93
N VAL A 67 -16.51 25.57 -11.79
CA VAL A 67 -17.39 26.36 -12.66
C VAL A 67 -18.17 25.45 -13.60
N SER A 68 -17.52 24.46 -14.23
CA SER A 68 -18.18 23.47 -15.10
C SER A 68 -19.23 22.68 -14.34
N GLY A 69 -18.90 22.18 -13.14
CA GLY A 69 -19.80 21.40 -12.29
C GLY A 69 -21.03 22.20 -11.86
N VAL A 70 -20.84 23.42 -11.35
CA VAL A 70 -21.94 24.31 -10.94
C VAL A 70 -22.80 24.71 -12.14
N THR A 71 -22.18 25.00 -13.29
CA THR A 71 -22.90 25.39 -14.51
C THR A 71 -23.72 24.24 -15.07
N LEU A 72 -23.15 23.02 -15.12
CA LEU A 72 -23.83 21.80 -15.51
C LEU A 72 -24.99 21.50 -14.55
N PHE A 73 -24.77 21.65 -13.25
CA PHE A 73 -25.78 21.48 -12.21
C PHE A 73 -26.96 22.44 -12.41
N LEU A 74 -26.70 23.73 -12.60
CA LEU A 74 -27.73 24.75 -12.86
C LEU A 74 -28.49 24.46 -14.16
N TRP A 75 -27.79 24.06 -15.22
CA TRP A 75 -28.40 23.73 -16.51
C TRP A 75 -29.31 22.50 -16.41
N LEU A 76 -28.87 21.43 -15.74
CA LEU A 76 -29.67 20.24 -15.49
C LEU A 76 -30.91 20.58 -14.65
N PHE A 77 -30.76 21.41 -13.61
CA PHE A 77 -31.86 21.82 -12.75
C PHE A 77 -32.92 22.63 -13.51
N GLN A 78 -32.50 23.59 -14.35
CA GLN A 78 -33.41 24.46 -15.09
C GLN A 78 -34.11 23.75 -16.25
N LYS A 79 -33.39 22.95 -17.04
CA LYS A 79 -33.90 22.39 -18.31
C LYS A 79 -34.39 20.94 -18.17
N HIS A 80 -33.76 20.16 -17.30
CA HIS A 80 -33.98 18.71 -17.20
C HIS A 80 -34.40 18.31 -15.77
N ARG A 81 -35.24 19.12 -15.12
CA ARG A 81 -35.64 18.98 -13.71
C ARG A 81 -36.03 17.55 -13.28
N LYS A 82 -36.76 16.82 -14.14
CA LYS A 82 -37.13 15.41 -13.87
C LYS A 82 -35.91 14.48 -13.85
N ALA A 83 -35.00 14.60 -14.82
CA ALA A 83 -33.77 13.81 -14.86
C ALA A 83 -32.79 14.23 -13.76
N PHE A 84 -32.72 15.52 -13.44
CA PHE A 84 -31.90 16.06 -12.34
C PHE A 84 -32.25 15.42 -11.00
N VAL A 85 -33.55 15.26 -10.68
CA VAL A 85 -33.98 14.57 -9.45
C VAL A 85 -33.46 13.13 -9.38
N TRP A 86 -33.52 12.39 -10.48
CA TRP A 86 -33.01 11.02 -10.54
C TRP A 86 -31.48 10.95 -10.47
N ILE A 87 -30.77 11.88 -11.10
CA ILE A 87 -29.31 11.97 -11.03
C ILE A 87 -28.85 12.24 -9.59
N ILE A 88 -29.46 13.22 -8.92
CA ILE A 88 -29.14 13.52 -7.52
C ILE A 88 -29.49 12.34 -6.61
N ALA A 89 -30.64 11.69 -6.82
CA ALA A 89 -31.01 10.49 -6.09
C ALA A 89 -29.98 9.36 -6.29
N ALA A 90 -29.52 9.13 -7.52
CA ALA A 90 -28.49 8.13 -7.83
C ALA A 90 -27.14 8.46 -7.16
N VAL A 91 -26.73 9.73 -7.15
CA VAL A 91 -25.52 10.18 -6.46
C VAL A 91 -25.64 9.96 -4.95
N ILE A 92 -26.76 10.34 -4.34
CA ILE A 92 -27.01 10.11 -2.91
C ILE A 92 -26.99 8.62 -2.58
N VAL A 93 -27.64 7.79 -3.40
CA VAL A 93 -27.64 6.33 -3.23
C VAL A 93 -26.23 5.76 -3.38
N GLY A 94 -25.45 6.23 -4.35
CA GLY A 94 -24.05 5.81 -4.53
C GLY A 94 -23.18 6.18 -3.34
N ILE A 95 -23.30 7.41 -2.83
CA ILE A 95 -22.58 7.86 -1.62
C ILE A 95 -23.01 7.04 -0.41
N ALA A 96 -24.31 6.82 -0.23
CA ALA A 96 -24.83 6.00 0.86
C ALA A 96 -24.33 4.55 0.76
N ALA A 97 -24.30 3.98 -0.44
CA ALA A 97 -23.76 2.63 -0.68
C ALA A 97 -22.27 2.55 -0.37
N LEU A 98 -21.47 3.56 -0.74
CA LEU A 98 -20.05 3.64 -0.38
C LEU A 98 -19.86 3.69 1.14
N ILE A 99 -20.64 4.53 1.84
CA ILE A 99 -20.57 4.63 3.30
C ILE A 99 -20.98 3.30 3.96
N VAL A 100 -22.03 2.65 3.47
CA VAL A 100 -22.48 1.35 3.99
C VAL A 100 -21.45 0.27 3.70
N TYR A 101 -20.85 0.26 2.51
CA TYR A 101 -19.78 -0.68 2.17
C TYR A 101 -18.60 -0.52 3.13
N ASP A 102 -18.08 0.70 3.24
CA ASP A 102 -16.89 1.00 4.04
C ASP A 102 -17.10 0.72 5.52
N ARG A 103 -18.26 1.13 6.08
CA ARG A 103 -18.54 0.97 7.52
C ARG A 103 -19.07 -0.41 7.93
N CYS A 104 -19.81 -1.09 7.06
CA CYS A 104 -20.56 -2.28 7.47
C CYS A 104 -20.10 -3.56 6.76
N LEU A 105 -19.80 -3.48 5.47
CA LEU A 105 -19.56 -4.67 4.65
C LEU A 105 -18.08 -5.00 4.46
N LYS A 106 -17.20 -4.00 4.41
CA LYS A 106 -15.77 -4.16 4.15
C LYS A 106 -15.13 -5.24 5.04
N LYS A 107 -15.40 -5.19 6.35
CA LYS A 107 -14.90 -6.18 7.33
C LYS A 107 -15.44 -7.60 7.18
N HIS A 108 -16.60 -7.78 6.54
CA HIS A 108 -17.22 -9.08 6.33
C HIS A 108 -16.88 -9.68 4.97
N VAL A 109 -16.61 -8.81 3.99
CA VAL A 109 -16.22 -9.22 2.65
C VAL A 109 -14.75 -9.60 2.63
N ASN A 110 -13.89 -8.87 3.36
CA ASN A 110 -12.45 -9.08 3.35
C ASN A 110 -11.98 -9.89 4.57
N THR A 111 -12.31 -11.19 4.58
CA THR A 111 -11.80 -12.12 5.60
C THR A 111 -10.32 -12.45 5.35
N PRO A 112 -9.57 -12.94 6.35
CA PRO A 112 -8.20 -13.41 6.19
C PRO A 112 -7.99 -14.34 5.00
N GLU A 113 -8.88 -15.31 4.81
CA GLU A 113 -8.79 -16.32 3.73
C GLU A 113 -9.02 -15.69 2.36
N ARG A 114 -9.89 -14.67 2.28
CA ARG A 114 -10.09 -13.95 1.03
C ARG A 114 -8.84 -13.16 0.67
N VAL A 115 -8.24 -12.45 1.64
CA VAL A 115 -7.00 -11.70 1.40
C VAL A 115 -5.88 -12.64 0.96
N ALA A 116 -5.72 -13.77 1.64
CA ALA A 116 -4.78 -14.82 1.23
C ALA A 116 -4.99 -15.25 -0.23
N GLY A 117 -6.25 -15.47 -0.65
CA GLY A 117 -6.55 -15.84 -2.03
C GLY A 117 -6.32 -14.76 -3.11
N HIS A 118 -5.95 -13.53 -2.75
CA HIS A 118 -5.57 -12.47 -3.71
C HIS A 118 -4.06 -12.29 -3.84
N ILE A 119 -3.26 -12.97 -3.02
CA ILE A 119 -1.81 -12.94 -3.11
C ILE A 119 -1.37 -13.85 -4.26
N ASP A 120 -0.43 -13.39 -5.08
CA ASP A 120 0.09 -14.17 -6.21
C ASP A 120 0.81 -15.42 -5.70
N THR A 121 0.67 -16.54 -6.43
CA THR A 121 1.41 -17.76 -6.09
C THR A 121 2.93 -17.58 -6.26
N TYR A 122 3.74 -18.36 -5.54
CA TYR A 122 5.21 -18.32 -5.69
C TYR A 122 5.68 -18.46 -7.15
N GLU A 123 5.00 -19.30 -7.95
CA GLU A 123 5.33 -19.47 -9.36
C GLU A 123 5.02 -18.21 -10.19
N GLU A 124 3.89 -17.56 -9.94
CA GLU A 124 3.50 -16.32 -10.63
C GLU A 124 4.38 -15.14 -10.22
N TRP A 125 4.63 -15.00 -8.93
CA TRP A 125 5.57 -14.03 -8.38
C TRP A 125 6.96 -14.19 -8.98
N GLY A 126 7.49 -15.42 -9.04
CA GLY A 126 8.80 -15.70 -9.64
C GLY A 126 8.88 -15.27 -11.11
N LYS A 127 7.84 -15.56 -11.91
CA LYS A 127 7.75 -15.09 -13.31
C LYS A 127 7.76 -13.57 -13.43
N GLU A 128 7.18 -12.86 -12.48
CA GLU A 128 7.20 -11.40 -12.45
C GLU A 128 8.59 -10.88 -12.08
N GLN A 129 9.22 -11.41 -11.03
CA GLN A 129 10.59 -11.05 -10.64
C GLN A 129 11.60 -11.30 -11.77
N ALA A 130 11.45 -12.41 -12.50
CA ALA A 130 12.27 -12.70 -13.68
C ALA A 130 12.26 -11.56 -14.71
N ARG A 131 11.10 -10.89 -14.90
CA ARG A 131 10.97 -9.75 -15.83
C ARG A 131 11.71 -8.50 -15.35
N TYR A 132 11.85 -8.34 -14.04
CA TYR A 132 12.56 -7.22 -13.43
C TYR A 132 14.07 -7.47 -13.29
N GLY A 133 14.57 -8.64 -13.69
CA GLY A 133 15.99 -8.97 -13.70
C GLY A 133 16.58 -9.27 -12.32
N THR A 134 15.72 -9.59 -11.35
CA THR A 134 16.09 -9.87 -9.95
C THR A 134 16.58 -11.32 -9.74
N GLU A 135 16.25 -12.27 -10.62
CA GLU A 135 16.47 -13.70 -10.39
C GLU A 135 17.92 -14.21 -10.53
N GLU A 136 18.74 -13.63 -11.41
CA GLU A 136 20.07 -14.22 -11.75
C GLU A 136 21.08 -14.21 -10.59
N LYS A 137 20.78 -13.50 -9.49
CA LYS A 137 21.70 -13.35 -8.35
C LYS A 137 21.19 -13.98 -7.06
N TYR A 138 19.95 -14.46 -7.01
CA TYR A 138 19.34 -14.94 -5.76
C TYR A 138 19.45 -16.47 -5.66
N THR A 139 19.82 -16.96 -4.49
CA THR A 139 19.68 -18.39 -4.18
C THR A 139 18.20 -18.75 -4.02
N GLU A 140 17.89 -20.04 -3.94
CA GLU A 140 16.51 -20.46 -3.72
C GLU A 140 15.97 -19.95 -2.38
N SER A 141 16.79 -20.01 -1.33
CA SER A 141 16.48 -19.45 -0.01
C SER A 141 16.23 -17.95 -0.07
N ASP A 142 17.02 -17.20 -0.85
CA ASP A 142 16.78 -15.76 -1.07
C ASP A 142 15.38 -15.51 -1.68
N ARG A 143 15.01 -16.28 -2.71
CA ARG A 143 13.69 -16.15 -3.35
C ARG A 143 12.54 -16.51 -2.41
N ILE A 144 12.70 -17.56 -1.61
CA ILE A 144 11.70 -17.96 -0.61
C ILE A 144 11.52 -16.85 0.42
N CYS A 145 12.61 -16.29 0.96
CA CYS A 145 12.55 -15.23 1.97
C CYS A 145 11.90 -13.95 1.43
N GLU A 146 12.26 -13.51 0.21
CA GLU A 146 11.61 -12.35 -0.44
C GLU A 146 10.11 -12.59 -0.65
N TYR A 147 9.75 -13.77 -1.14
CA TYR A 147 8.35 -14.08 -1.35
C TYR A 147 7.55 -14.12 -0.04
N VAL A 148 8.08 -14.75 1.01
CA VAL A 148 7.46 -14.77 2.34
C VAL A 148 7.31 -13.33 2.88
N GLN A 149 8.31 -12.48 2.67
CA GLN A 149 8.23 -11.06 3.04
C GLN A 149 7.10 -10.33 2.30
N ASP A 150 6.96 -10.53 0.98
CA ASP A 150 5.90 -9.94 0.17
C ASP A 150 4.50 -10.43 0.59
N VAL A 151 4.35 -11.73 0.86
CA VAL A 151 3.11 -12.33 1.37
C VAL A 151 2.68 -11.66 2.67
N ILE A 152 3.63 -11.50 3.61
CA ILE A 152 3.36 -10.88 4.90
C ILE A 152 3.05 -9.39 4.74
N TYR A 153 3.83 -8.66 3.93
CA TYR A 153 3.63 -7.25 3.66
C TYR A 153 2.22 -6.99 3.11
N TYR A 154 1.79 -7.79 2.12
CA TYR A 154 0.45 -7.67 1.54
C TYR A 154 -0.65 -7.93 2.60
N ALA A 155 -0.53 -9.01 3.38
CA ALA A 155 -1.51 -9.34 4.41
C ALA A 155 -1.65 -8.26 5.48
N VAL A 156 -0.52 -7.68 5.93
CA VAL A 156 -0.48 -6.60 6.93
C VAL A 156 -1.04 -5.30 6.35
N SER A 157 -0.69 -4.96 5.11
CA SER A 157 -1.22 -3.79 4.40
C SER A 157 -2.74 -3.86 4.24
N GLU A 158 -3.26 -5.01 3.79
CA GLU A 158 -4.71 -5.23 3.67
C GLU A 158 -5.40 -5.15 5.02
N TYR A 159 -4.82 -5.76 6.06
CA TYR A 159 -5.29 -5.62 7.44
C TYR A 159 -5.39 -4.14 7.87
N HIS A 160 -4.35 -3.34 7.71
CA HIS A 160 -4.35 -1.93 8.08
C HIS A 160 -5.32 -1.09 7.25
N SER A 161 -5.56 -1.45 5.99
CA SER A 161 -6.56 -0.77 5.16
C SER A 161 -7.99 -0.97 5.66
N MET A 162 -8.23 -2.01 6.46
CA MET A 162 -9.56 -2.44 6.91
C MET A 162 -9.84 -2.17 8.38
N ASN A 163 -8.80 -1.95 9.19
CA ASN A 163 -8.91 -1.79 10.64
C ASN A 163 -8.28 -0.47 11.06
N ASP A 164 -9.06 0.38 11.74
CA ASP A 164 -8.62 1.69 12.22
C ASP A 164 -7.72 1.59 13.47
N GLU A 165 -7.80 0.46 14.19
CA GLU A 165 -7.00 0.17 15.39
C GLU A 165 -6.13 -1.07 15.16
N ASP A 166 -4.89 -1.04 15.67
CA ASP A 166 -3.95 -2.15 15.57
C ASP A 166 -4.23 -3.22 16.65
N ASP A 167 -5.15 -4.13 16.34
CA ASP A 167 -5.37 -5.39 17.05
C ASP A 167 -4.36 -6.47 16.59
N LEU A 168 -3.38 -6.75 17.45
CA LEU A 168 -2.35 -7.74 17.20
C LEU A 168 -2.90 -9.14 16.89
N VAL A 169 -3.94 -9.58 17.62
CA VAL A 169 -4.52 -10.93 17.44
C VAL A 169 -5.10 -11.03 16.04
N ARG A 170 -5.86 -10.02 15.64
CA ARG A 170 -6.48 -9.97 14.32
C ARG A 170 -5.45 -9.84 13.21
N ARG A 171 -4.40 -9.04 13.39
CA ARG A 171 -3.30 -8.96 12.41
C ARG A 171 -2.62 -10.31 12.21
N THR A 172 -2.36 -11.03 13.30
CA THR A 172 -1.80 -12.39 13.25
C THR A 172 -2.71 -13.36 12.50
N GLU A 173 -4.04 -13.26 12.63
CA GLU A 173 -4.97 -14.09 11.83
C GLU A 173 -4.80 -13.87 10.32
N TYR A 174 -4.63 -12.62 9.86
CA TYR A 174 -4.42 -12.30 8.44
C TYR A 174 -3.09 -12.87 7.94
N VAL A 175 -2.01 -12.66 8.69
CA VAL A 175 -0.69 -13.17 8.31
C VAL A 175 -0.68 -14.70 8.30
N ASN A 176 -1.29 -15.35 9.30
CA ASN A 176 -1.34 -16.79 9.37
C ASN A 176 -2.15 -17.40 8.22
N ALA A 177 -3.30 -16.82 7.89
CA ALA A 177 -4.10 -17.29 6.76
C ALA A 177 -3.35 -17.16 5.43
N ALA A 178 -2.61 -16.07 5.23
CA ALA A 178 -1.76 -15.87 4.06
C ALA A 178 -0.64 -16.91 4.01
N LEU A 179 0.16 -17.04 5.07
CA LEU A 179 1.25 -18.02 5.10
C LEU A 179 0.73 -19.46 4.97
N GLU A 180 -0.42 -19.80 5.55
CA GLU A 180 -1.02 -21.15 5.44
C GLU A 180 -1.49 -21.48 4.02
N ALA A 181 -1.99 -20.48 3.29
CA ALA A 181 -2.38 -20.64 1.89
C ALA A 181 -1.18 -20.87 0.97
N HIS A 182 -0.04 -20.27 1.28
CA HIS A 182 1.11 -20.20 0.38
C HIS A 182 2.26 -21.14 0.71
N TYR A 183 2.52 -21.49 1.98
CA TYR A 183 3.76 -22.22 2.33
C TYR A 183 3.93 -23.57 1.61
N ARG A 184 2.84 -24.24 1.25
CA ARG A 184 2.88 -25.55 0.57
C ARG A 184 3.39 -25.47 -0.87
N GLU A 185 3.43 -24.28 -1.43
CA GLU A 185 3.95 -24.06 -2.78
C GLU A 185 5.45 -23.68 -2.77
N LEU A 186 6.01 -23.44 -1.57
CA LEU A 186 7.42 -23.11 -1.39
C LEU A 186 8.26 -24.39 -1.36
N PRO A 187 9.31 -24.47 -2.17
CA PRO A 187 10.18 -25.65 -2.19
C PRO A 187 10.93 -25.77 -0.86
N HIS A 188 11.05 -27.00 -0.36
CA HIS A 188 11.81 -27.35 0.86
C HIS A 188 11.30 -26.77 2.19
N VAL A 189 10.28 -25.91 2.19
CA VAL A 189 9.67 -25.38 3.41
C VAL A 189 8.75 -26.43 4.04
N GLU A 190 9.09 -26.86 5.26
CA GLU A 190 8.32 -27.82 6.05
C GLU A 190 7.22 -27.11 6.86
N SER A 191 7.56 -25.97 7.46
CA SER A 191 6.68 -25.21 8.33
C SER A 191 7.15 -23.76 8.45
N TRP A 192 6.32 -22.93 9.06
CA TRP A 192 6.60 -21.54 9.33
C TRP A 192 5.96 -21.12 10.65
N GLU A 193 6.46 -20.04 11.24
CA GLU A 193 5.85 -19.41 12.41
C GLU A 193 5.98 -17.90 12.35
N TYR A 194 4.83 -17.21 12.41
CA TYR A 194 4.79 -15.77 12.57
C TYR A 194 5.00 -15.41 14.05
N ILE A 195 6.01 -14.59 14.31
CA ILE A 195 6.48 -14.19 15.63
C ILE A 195 6.22 -12.68 15.77
N PRO A 196 5.13 -12.25 16.41
CA PRO A 196 4.80 -10.83 16.50
C PRO A 196 5.74 -10.04 17.40
N ASP A 197 6.44 -10.72 18.32
CA ASP A 197 7.45 -10.16 19.21
C ASP A 197 8.52 -11.21 19.56
N VAL A 198 9.69 -11.09 18.93
CA VAL A 198 10.80 -12.03 19.06
C VAL A 198 11.49 -11.97 20.43
N ARG A 199 11.24 -10.92 21.24
CA ARG A 199 11.82 -10.79 22.59
C ARG A 199 11.38 -11.91 23.53
N ASN A 200 10.26 -12.58 23.23
CA ASN A 200 9.79 -13.73 24.00
C ASN A 200 10.60 -15.01 23.75
N LEU A 201 11.41 -15.04 22.69
CA LEU A 201 12.18 -16.23 22.26
C LEU A 201 13.67 -16.12 22.59
N ILE A 202 14.15 -14.93 22.95
CA ILE A 202 15.56 -14.67 23.25
C ILE A 202 15.76 -14.39 24.74
N PRO A 203 16.97 -14.65 25.29
CA PRO A 203 17.30 -14.25 26.65
C PRO A 203 17.16 -12.73 26.84
N SER A 204 16.74 -12.32 28.05
CA SER A 204 16.69 -10.91 28.41
C SER A 204 18.10 -10.28 28.34
N ARG A 205 18.19 -9.12 27.70
CA ARG A 205 19.46 -8.37 27.58
C ARG A 205 19.85 -7.82 28.94
N GLY A 206 21.06 -8.16 29.40
CA GLY A 206 21.65 -7.56 30.60
C GLY A 206 22.17 -6.13 30.36
N GLU A 207 22.66 -5.85 29.15
CA GLU A 207 23.14 -4.54 28.67
C GLU A 207 22.89 -4.41 27.17
N GLY A 208 22.64 -3.18 26.69
CA GLY A 208 22.31 -2.87 25.29
C GLY A 208 21.00 -2.10 25.17
N ASP A 209 20.86 -1.29 24.12
CA ASP A 209 19.61 -0.58 23.86
C ASP A 209 18.62 -1.56 23.21
N ASP A 210 17.48 -1.80 23.87
CA ASP A 210 16.38 -2.66 23.39
C ASP A 210 15.87 -2.25 22.00
N LYS A 211 16.21 -1.03 21.56
CA LYS A 211 15.88 -0.49 20.24
C LYS A 211 16.72 -1.05 19.09
N PHE A 212 17.84 -1.72 19.32
CA PHE A 212 18.74 -2.13 18.23
C PHE A 212 18.81 -3.66 18.02
N LEU A 213 19.17 -4.04 16.78
CA LEU A 213 19.30 -5.38 16.15
C LEU A 213 19.46 -6.59 17.06
N LEU A 214 18.89 -7.73 16.64
CA LEU A 214 19.30 -9.06 17.12
C LEU A 214 20.76 -9.31 16.70
N ASN A 215 21.64 -9.60 17.64
CA ASN A 215 23.00 -10.02 17.34
C ASN A 215 23.04 -11.51 16.93
N HIS A 216 24.18 -11.98 16.44
CA HIS A 216 24.34 -13.38 16.03
C HIS A 216 24.00 -14.40 17.12
N SER A 217 24.34 -14.13 18.38
CA SER A 217 23.97 -15.03 19.48
C SER A 217 22.47 -15.06 19.75
N GLU A 218 21.76 -13.96 19.52
CA GLU A 218 20.30 -13.89 19.68
C GLU A 218 19.58 -14.58 18.53
N LEU A 219 20.08 -14.44 17.29
CA LEU A 219 19.56 -15.19 16.14
C LEU A 219 19.79 -16.70 16.32
N CYS A 220 20.96 -17.10 16.84
CA CYS A 220 21.21 -18.49 17.22
C CYS A 220 20.27 -18.95 18.34
N ALA A 221 19.97 -18.12 19.33
CA ALA A 221 19.01 -18.46 20.38
C ALA A 221 17.59 -18.68 19.84
N VAL A 222 17.17 -17.90 18.84
CA VAL A 222 15.91 -18.15 18.11
C VAL A 222 15.99 -19.48 17.36
N ALA A 223 17.09 -19.78 16.67
CA ALA A 223 17.22 -21.06 15.97
C ALA A 223 17.23 -22.27 16.92
N ASP A 224 17.89 -22.14 18.07
CA ASP A 224 17.93 -23.13 19.14
C ASP A 224 16.53 -23.37 19.73
N HIS A 225 15.68 -22.34 19.84
CA HIS A 225 14.28 -22.49 20.25
C HIS A 225 13.52 -23.49 19.37
N TYR A 226 13.77 -23.48 18.06
CA TYR A 226 13.17 -24.40 17.10
C TYR A 226 13.95 -25.71 16.91
N GLY A 227 15.13 -25.85 17.55
CA GLY A 227 16.03 -26.99 17.33
C GLY A 227 16.57 -27.05 15.90
N LYS A 228 16.66 -25.91 15.21
CA LYS A 228 17.11 -25.78 13.82
C LYS A 228 18.43 -25.00 13.76
N LYS A 229 19.09 -25.04 12.59
CA LYS A 229 20.29 -24.21 12.32
C LYS A 229 19.93 -23.05 11.42
N LEU A 230 20.52 -21.88 11.66
CA LEU A 230 20.40 -20.77 10.71
C LEU A 230 21.00 -21.17 9.36
N ARG A 231 20.25 -20.92 8.29
CA ARG A 231 20.71 -21.13 6.93
C ARG A 231 21.67 -20.01 6.51
N THR A 232 22.72 -20.32 5.76
CA THR A 232 23.82 -19.37 5.45
C THR A 232 24.14 -19.30 3.97
N ASP A 233 23.24 -19.76 3.11
CA ASP A 233 23.44 -19.83 1.66
C ASP A 233 22.87 -18.60 0.93
N HIS A 234 22.59 -17.52 1.64
CA HIS A 234 22.08 -16.27 1.08
C HIS A 234 23.15 -15.51 0.30
N TRP A 235 22.76 -14.83 -0.78
CA TRP A 235 23.68 -14.06 -1.61
C TRP A 235 24.27 -12.81 -0.90
N TYR A 236 23.80 -12.43 0.29
CA TYR A 236 24.32 -11.27 1.06
C TYR A 236 24.04 -11.26 2.58
N ASP A 237 23.77 -12.41 3.21
CA ASP A 237 23.26 -12.48 4.60
C ASP A 237 22.06 -11.53 4.88
N ARG A 238 21.32 -11.05 3.86
CA ARG A 238 20.39 -9.91 3.99
C ARG A 238 19.23 -10.15 4.94
N TYR A 239 18.77 -11.39 5.07
CA TYR A 239 17.61 -11.75 5.89
C TYR A 239 17.99 -12.06 7.34
N GLN A 240 19.26 -12.31 7.64
CA GLN A 240 19.72 -12.68 8.98
C GLN A 240 20.76 -11.69 9.56
N PHE A 241 21.62 -11.10 8.72
CA PHE A 241 22.70 -10.16 9.09
C PHE A 241 22.85 -9.09 8.02
N ASN A 242 21.91 -8.15 7.89
CA ASN A 242 22.04 -7.13 6.85
C ASN A 242 23.21 -6.17 7.16
N SER A 243 24.27 -6.28 6.37
CA SER A 243 25.49 -5.46 6.42
C SER A 243 25.35 -4.09 5.72
N SER A 244 24.13 -3.69 5.31
CA SER A 244 23.91 -2.43 4.63
C SER A 244 23.35 -1.34 5.56
N ALA A 245 23.94 -0.15 5.49
CA ALA A 245 23.87 0.95 6.44
C ALA A 245 22.50 1.67 6.60
N ILE A 246 21.38 1.01 6.27
CA ILE A 246 20.02 1.53 6.42
C ILE A 246 19.10 0.39 6.86
N ALA A 247 18.99 0.14 8.16
CA ALA A 247 17.79 -0.42 8.80
C ALA A 247 18.03 -0.50 10.31
N GLU A 248 17.35 0.35 11.07
CA GLU A 248 17.15 0.17 12.51
C GLU A 248 16.25 -1.07 12.68
N TRP A 249 16.83 -2.27 12.85
CA TRP A 249 16.00 -3.39 13.26
C TRP A 249 15.68 -3.20 14.73
N TYR A 250 14.41 -3.01 15.00
CA TYR A 250 13.96 -3.00 16.36
C TYR A 250 13.70 -4.44 16.81
N SER A 251 14.17 -4.81 18.00
CA SER A 251 13.97 -6.15 18.58
C SER A 251 12.50 -6.52 18.77
N TRP A 252 11.59 -5.55 18.64
CA TRP A 252 10.14 -5.73 18.68
C TRP A 252 9.48 -5.80 17.31
N LEU A 253 10.24 -5.76 16.21
CA LEU A 253 9.65 -5.95 14.88
C LEU A 253 9.14 -7.38 14.74
N PRO A 254 7.96 -7.58 14.14
CA PRO A 254 7.48 -8.91 13.81
C PRO A 254 8.46 -9.63 12.88
N MET A 255 8.57 -10.94 13.06
CA MET A 255 9.41 -11.81 12.24
C MET A 255 8.62 -13.05 11.81
N CYS A 256 9.12 -13.75 10.80
CA CYS A 256 8.64 -15.06 10.40
C CYS A 256 9.81 -16.04 10.40
N ALA A 257 9.70 -17.11 11.20
CA ALA A 257 10.59 -18.25 11.10
C ALA A 257 10.13 -19.13 9.92
N VAL A 258 11.02 -19.39 8.97
CA VAL A 258 10.78 -20.29 7.83
C VAL A 258 11.63 -21.53 8.04
N ILE A 259 11.00 -22.68 8.21
CA ILE A 259 11.66 -23.93 8.61
C ILE A 259 11.74 -24.87 7.42
N TYR A 260 12.94 -25.34 7.12
CA TYR A 260 13.22 -26.22 5.98
C TYR A 260 13.33 -27.70 6.38
N ASP A 261 13.12 -28.57 5.38
CA ASP A 261 13.19 -30.02 5.49
C ASP A 261 14.60 -30.58 5.77
N ASP A 262 15.65 -29.79 5.51
CA ASP A 262 17.06 -30.12 5.75
C ASP A 262 17.52 -29.83 7.20
N GLY A 263 16.61 -29.38 8.06
CA GLY A 263 16.91 -29.03 9.46
C GLY A 263 17.50 -27.63 9.64
N THR A 264 17.49 -26.80 8.59
CA THR A 264 17.83 -25.38 8.68
C THR A 264 16.58 -24.51 8.78
N MET A 265 16.77 -23.22 9.07
CA MET A 265 15.72 -22.22 9.07
C MET A 265 16.24 -20.84 8.68
N ASP A 266 15.32 -20.01 8.22
CA ASP A 266 15.50 -18.58 8.02
C ASP A 266 14.62 -17.77 8.95
N ILE A 267 15.05 -16.53 9.20
CA ILE A 267 14.26 -15.52 9.90
C ILE A 267 14.03 -14.41 8.89
N VAL A 268 12.77 -14.12 8.60
CA VAL A 268 12.37 -13.07 7.66
C VAL A 268 11.76 -11.92 8.47
N ILE A 269 12.18 -10.69 8.20
CA ILE A 269 11.54 -9.53 8.82
C ILE A 269 10.15 -9.37 8.22
N ALA A 270 9.15 -9.31 9.09
CA ALA A 270 7.77 -9.10 8.72
C ALA A 270 7.35 -7.63 8.88
N THR A 271 8.07 -6.72 8.22
CA THR A 271 7.71 -5.29 8.19
C THR A 271 6.67 -5.04 7.11
N GLY A 272 5.46 -4.67 7.56
CA GLY A 272 4.42 -4.00 6.76
C GLY A 272 4.48 -2.49 6.95
#